data_AF-A0AA97LBB3-F1
#
_entry.id   AF-A0AA97LBB3-F1
#
_cell.length_a   1.000
_cell.length_b   1.000
_cell.length_c   1.000
_cell.angle_alpha   90.00
_cell.angle_beta   90.00
_cell.angle_gamma   90.00
#
_symmetry.space_group_name_H-M   'P 1'
#
loop_
_entity.id
_entity.type
_entity.pdbx_description
1 polymer ?
#
loop_
_entity_poly.entity_id
_entity_poly.type
_entity_poly.pdbx_seq_one_letter_code
_entity_poly.pdbx_strand_id
1 'polypeptide(L)'
;MPDKAEEEPPRPPPLSGPPFLLPSFSSTAAMSGVVRTLSRCLLSPDAPSRSGGERAAGGEGKEQQSRDSEREARRRSREIDAMLARERRSVRRLVRILLLGAGESGKSTFLKQMRIIHGREFDQKALLEFRATIYENILKGESVKYFLDNLDRIGQLNYFPSKQDILLARKATKGIVEHDFIIKKIPFKMVDVGGQRSQRQKWFQCFDGITSILFMVSSSEYDQVLMEDRRTNRLVESMNIFETIVNNKLFFNVSIILFLNKMDLLVEKVRSVSIKKYFSDFRGDPHRLEDVQRYLVQCFDRKRRNRSKPLFHHFTTAIDTENIRFVFHAVKDTILQENLKDIMLQ
;
A
#
# COMPACT_ATOMS: atom_id res chain seq x y z
N MET A 1 5.25 -47.80 45.26
CA MET A 1 6.36 -47.01 45.80
C MET A 1 7.64 -47.43 45.10
N PRO A 2 8.31 -46.60 44.27
CA PRO A 2 7.88 -45.36 43.59
C PRO A 2 7.89 -45.52 42.03
N ASP A 3 6.87 -45.06 41.31
CA ASP A 3 6.75 -43.74 40.65
C ASP A 3 8.02 -43.20 39.96
N LYS A 4 8.08 -43.38 38.64
CA LYS A 4 8.96 -42.60 37.75
C LYS A 4 8.20 -41.35 37.32
N ALA A 5 8.53 -40.23 37.93
CA ALA A 5 8.07 -38.90 37.54
C ALA A 5 8.59 -38.58 36.13
N GLU A 6 7.68 -38.21 35.24
CA GLU A 6 7.99 -37.54 33.98
C GLU A 6 8.57 -36.15 34.29
N GLU A 7 9.75 -35.88 33.73
CA GLU A 7 10.48 -34.63 33.89
C GLU A 7 9.85 -33.55 32.98
N GLU A 8 9.23 -32.53 33.57
CA GLU A 8 8.70 -31.36 32.84
C GLU A 8 9.84 -30.61 32.11
N PRO A 9 9.64 -30.16 30.85
CA PRO A 9 10.62 -29.31 30.17
C PRO A 9 10.69 -27.92 30.83
N PRO A 10 11.86 -27.26 30.84
CA PRO A 10 12.06 -26.01 31.56
C PRO A 10 11.21 -24.87 30.98
N ARG A 11 10.59 -24.08 31.86
CA ARG A 11 9.82 -22.88 31.50
C ARG A 11 10.73 -21.84 30.84
N PRO A 12 10.30 -21.17 29.75
CA PRO A 12 11.08 -20.12 29.13
C PRO A 12 11.15 -18.88 30.05
N PRO A 13 12.26 -18.13 30.02
CA PRO A 13 12.43 -16.93 30.83
C PRO A 13 11.44 -15.83 30.41
N PRO A 14 11.09 -14.90 31.32
CA PRO A 14 10.20 -13.78 31.01
C PRO A 14 10.88 -12.86 29.99
N LEU A 15 10.22 -12.66 28.84
CA LEU A 15 10.66 -11.72 27.81
C LEU A 15 10.31 -10.29 28.21
N SER A 16 11.17 -9.64 29.01
CA SER A 16 11.19 -8.19 29.14
C SER A 16 12.15 -7.60 28.10
N GLY A 17 11.70 -7.51 26.85
CA GLY A 17 12.34 -6.68 25.82
C GLY A 17 11.64 -5.33 25.75
N PRO A 18 12.35 -4.21 25.50
CA PRO A 18 11.73 -2.89 25.46
C PRO A 18 10.75 -2.81 24.26
N PRO A 19 9.61 -2.11 24.40
CA PRO A 19 8.71 -1.88 23.29
C PRO A 19 9.38 -1.04 22.21
N PHE A 20 9.07 -1.37 20.95
CA PHE A 20 9.45 -0.62 19.76
C PHE A 20 9.10 0.86 19.91
N LEU A 21 10.10 1.71 20.19
CA LEU A 21 9.97 3.16 20.15
C LEU A 21 10.28 3.60 18.71
N LEU A 22 9.24 4.05 18.00
CA LEU A 22 9.44 4.92 16.84
C LEU A 22 10.14 6.20 17.34
N PRO A 23 11.07 6.80 16.58
CA PRO A 23 11.72 8.03 17.00
C PRO A 23 10.68 9.14 17.21
N SER A 24 10.56 9.63 18.45
CA SER A 24 9.80 10.83 18.74
C SER A 24 10.61 12.04 18.27
N PHE A 25 10.28 12.59 17.11
CA PHE A 25 10.77 13.91 16.72
C PHE A 25 9.75 14.98 17.11
N SER A 26 10.25 15.93 17.90
CA SER A 26 9.58 17.18 18.24
C SER A 26 9.24 17.94 16.96
N SER A 27 7.96 18.25 16.82
CA SER A 27 7.42 19.05 15.72
C SER A 27 7.72 20.53 15.95
N THR A 28 8.89 21.01 15.54
CA THR A 28 9.15 22.43 15.21
C THR A 28 10.52 22.56 14.53
N ALA A 29 10.58 22.32 13.22
CA ALA A 29 11.48 22.98 12.27
C ALA A 29 11.40 22.23 10.92
N ALA A 30 11.49 23.00 9.82
CA ALA A 30 11.54 22.56 8.42
C ALA A 30 10.20 22.41 7.66
N MET A 31 9.32 23.42 7.79
CA MET A 31 8.38 23.79 6.71
C MET A 31 8.68 25.24 6.27
N SER A 32 9.82 25.42 5.58
CA SER A 32 10.11 26.58 4.73
C SER A 32 11.48 26.38 4.10
N GLY A 33 11.56 25.63 3.00
CA GLY A 33 12.88 25.36 2.45
C GLY A 33 12.98 24.63 1.12
N VAL A 34 11.93 24.53 0.31
CA VAL A 34 12.06 23.97 -1.06
C VAL A 34 11.05 24.60 -2.04
N VAL A 35 11.04 25.93 -2.18
CA VAL A 35 10.48 26.62 -3.38
C VAL A 35 11.26 27.90 -3.73
N ARG A 36 12.58 27.95 -3.46
CA ARG A 36 13.41 29.11 -3.86
C ARG A 36 14.75 28.76 -4.50
N THR A 37 14.85 27.60 -5.15
CA THR A 37 16.10 27.16 -5.79
C THR A 37 15.93 26.71 -7.24
N LEU A 38 15.05 27.38 -8.01
CA LEU A 38 15.03 27.30 -9.48
C LEU A 38 14.66 28.66 -10.12
N SER A 39 15.30 29.73 -9.68
CA SER A 39 15.20 31.04 -10.37
C SER A 39 16.53 31.81 -10.42
N ARG A 40 17.67 31.11 -10.34
CA ARG A 40 19.00 31.75 -10.33
C ARG A 40 20.08 31.09 -11.19
N CYS A 41 19.72 30.29 -12.20
CA CYS A 41 20.69 29.69 -13.14
C CYS A 41 20.46 30.05 -14.62
N LEU A 42 19.77 31.15 -14.93
CA LEU A 42 19.61 31.66 -16.31
C LEU A 42 20.02 33.13 -16.48
N LEU A 43 21.06 33.57 -15.79
CA LEU A 43 21.72 34.83 -16.10
C LEU A 43 23.23 34.57 -16.21
N SER A 44 23.74 34.60 -17.43
CA SER A 44 25.16 34.55 -17.73
C SER A 44 25.88 35.77 -17.14
N PRO A 45 27.15 35.62 -16.71
CA PRO A 45 27.99 36.75 -16.34
C PRO A 45 28.80 37.20 -17.55
N ASP A 46 28.48 38.34 -18.15
CA ASP A 46 29.43 39.03 -19.04
C ASP A 46 29.25 40.54 -18.90
N ALA A 47 30.25 41.19 -18.31
CA ALA A 47 30.43 42.63 -18.33
C ALA A 47 31.87 42.91 -18.77
N PRO A 48 32.10 43.59 -19.91
CA PRO A 48 33.40 44.17 -20.19
C PRO A 48 33.43 45.63 -19.72
N SER A 49 34.54 45.97 -19.09
CA SER A 49 34.96 47.34 -18.82
C SER A 49 35.29 48.07 -20.12
N ARG A 50 34.85 49.33 -20.26
CA ARG A 50 35.58 50.40 -20.96
C ARG A 50 34.98 51.78 -20.72
N SER A 51 35.86 52.67 -20.29
CA SER A 51 35.74 54.12 -20.27
C SER A 51 35.75 54.70 -21.69
N GLY A 52 34.98 55.77 -21.91
CA GLY A 52 35.07 56.61 -23.10
C GLY A 52 33.76 57.35 -23.34
N GLY A 53 33.78 58.68 -23.20
CA GLY A 53 32.58 59.51 -23.36
C GLY A 53 32.19 59.72 -24.83
N GLU A 54 30.89 59.86 -25.07
CA GLU A 54 30.30 60.72 -26.11
C GLU A 54 28.79 60.79 -25.87
N ARG A 55 28.22 62.01 -25.93
CA ARG A 55 26.78 62.25 -25.90
C ARG A 55 26.20 61.87 -27.27
N ALA A 56 25.27 60.92 -27.32
CA ALA A 56 24.34 60.79 -28.44
C ALA A 56 23.06 60.06 -27.99
N ALA A 57 21.94 60.47 -28.58
CA ALA A 57 20.57 60.04 -28.26
C ALA A 57 20.38 58.51 -28.30
N GLY A 58 19.78 57.93 -27.26
CA GLY A 58 19.45 56.49 -27.22
C GLY A 58 18.69 56.00 -25.97
N GLY A 59 18.17 56.90 -25.12
CA GLY A 59 17.56 56.54 -23.83
C GLY A 59 16.23 55.78 -23.95
N GLU A 60 15.44 56.05 -24.98
CA GLU A 60 14.10 55.48 -25.13
C GLU A 60 14.12 53.98 -25.48
N GLY A 61 15.11 53.51 -26.25
CA GLY A 61 15.20 52.11 -26.67
C GLY A 61 15.57 51.14 -25.55
N LYS A 62 16.42 51.55 -24.59
CA LYS A 62 16.82 50.73 -23.43
C LYS A 62 15.73 50.67 -22.35
N GLU A 63 15.03 51.77 -22.10
CA GLU A 63 13.87 51.76 -21.19
C GLU A 63 12.71 50.94 -21.75
N GLN A 64 12.48 51.01 -23.06
CA GLN A 64 11.45 50.22 -23.72
C GLN A 64 11.80 48.72 -23.69
N GLN A 65 13.05 48.33 -23.99
CA GLN A 65 13.51 46.94 -23.84
C GLN A 65 13.39 46.43 -22.40
N SER A 66 13.70 47.26 -21.40
CA SER A 66 13.57 46.90 -19.98
C SER A 66 12.09 46.66 -19.61
N ARG A 67 11.18 47.56 -20.03
CA ARG A 67 9.74 47.44 -19.78
C ARG A 67 9.11 46.26 -20.51
N ASP A 68 9.53 45.97 -21.73
CA ASP A 68 9.06 44.82 -22.50
C ASP A 68 9.59 43.52 -21.88
N SER A 69 10.84 43.49 -21.41
CA SER A 69 11.39 42.35 -20.66
C SER A 69 10.66 42.12 -19.33
N GLU A 70 10.24 43.18 -18.63
CA GLU A 70 9.48 43.08 -17.39
C GLU A 70 8.03 42.63 -17.65
N ARG A 71 7.41 43.08 -18.75
CA ARG A 71 6.09 42.60 -19.19
C ARG A 71 6.14 41.13 -19.59
N GLU A 72 7.17 40.70 -20.30
CA GLU A 72 7.40 39.29 -20.63
C GLU A 72 7.65 38.47 -19.36
N ALA A 73 8.47 38.95 -18.43
CA ALA A 73 8.72 38.27 -17.16
C ALA A 73 7.43 38.13 -16.34
N ARG A 74 6.60 39.17 -16.27
CA ARG A 74 5.27 39.12 -15.62
C ARG A 74 4.32 38.16 -16.33
N ARG A 75 4.36 38.09 -17.66
CA ARG A 75 3.55 37.13 -18.44
C ARG A 75 3.99 35.69 -18.16
N ARG A 76 5.29 35.40 -18.25
CA ARG A 76 5.85 34.07 -17.91
C ARG A 76 5.54 33.69 -16.46
N SER A 77 5.67 34.64 -15.52
CA SER A 77 5.35 34.42 -14.11
C SER A 77 3.86 34.06 -13.92
N ARG A 78 2.94 34.78 -14.58
CA ARG A 78 1.50 34.44 -14.56
C ARG A 78 1.20 33.08 -15.19
N GLU A 79 1.89 32.73 -16.28
CA GLU A 79 1.75 31.42 -16.93
C GLU A 79 2.23 30.29 -16.00
N ILE A 80 3.36 30.49 -15.31
CA ILE A 80 3.88 29.57 -14.29
C ILE A 80 2.91 29.44 -13.12
N ASP A 81 2.42 30.55 -12.57
CA ASP A 81 1.45 30.53 -11.46
C ASP A 81 0.15 29.82 -11.86
N ALA A 82 -0.33 30.03 -13.10
CA ALA A 82 -1.49 29.33 -13.63
C ALA A 82 -1.23 27.82 -13.79
N MET A 83 -0.03 27.43 -14.23
CA MET A 83 0.37 26.03 -14.33
C MET A 83 0.46 25.37 -12.95
N LEU A 84 1.10 26.02 -11.98
CA LEU A 84 1.19 25.56 -10.60
C LEU A 84 -0.21 25.45 -9.95
N ALA A 85 -1.10 26.40 -10.21
CA ALA A 85 -2.48 26.34 -9.69
C ALA A 85 -3.28 25.18 -10.31
N ARG A 86 -3.05 24.84 -11.58
CA ARG A 86 -3.64 23.67 -12.24
C ARG A 86 -3.08 22.36 -11.67
N GLU A 87 -1.75 22.27 -11.52
CA GLU A 87 -1.09 21.12 -10.92
C GLU A 87 -1.56 20.88 -9.48
N ARG A 88 -1.57 21.93 -8.64
CA ARG A 88 -2.11 21.85 -7.27
C ARG A 88 -3.54 21.32 -7.24
N ARG A 89 -4.40 21.74 -8.17
CA ARG A 89 -5.78 21.22 -8.29
C ARG A 89 -5.80 19.73 -8.68
N SER A 90 -4.94 19.30 -9.59
CA SER A 90 -4.85 17.88 -9.96
C SER A 90 -4.33 17.00 -8.82
N VAL A 91 -3.28 17.46 -8.11
CA VAL A 91 -2.72 16.77 -6.95
C VAL A 91 -3.73 16.69 -5.81
N ARG A 92 -4.51 17.74 -5.58
CA ARG A 92 -5.57 17.77 -4.55
C ARG A 92 -6.70 16.78 -4.82
N ARG A 93 -6.92 16.39 -6.08
CA ARG A 93 -7.92 15.38 -6.47
C ARG A 93 -7.37 13.96 -6.58
N LEU A 94 -6.06 13.79 -6.39
CA LEU A 94 -5.40 12.48 -6.44
C LEU A 94 -5.70 11.71 -5.15
N VAL A 95 -6.40 10.59 -5.29
CA VAL A 95 -6.65 9.68 -4.17
C VAL A 95 -5.47 8.72 -4.04
N ARG A 96 -4.69 8.87 -2.97
CA ARG A 96 -3.53 8.01 -2.68
C ARG A 96 -3.95 6.89 -1.73
N ILE A 97 -3.92 5.65 -2.20
CA ILE A 97 -4.26 4.45 -1.42
C ILE A 97 -3.00 3.66 -1.13
N LEU A 98 -2.74 3.39 0.15
CA LEU A 98 -1.59 2.59 0.58
C LEU A 98 -2.04 1.17 0.97
N LEU A 99 -1.44 0.15 0.35
CA LEU A 99 -1.71 -1.25 0.68
C LEU A 99 -0.71 -1.72 1.73
N LEU A 100 -1.21 -2.04 2.94
CA LEU A 100 -0.39 -2.54 4.05
C LEU A 100 -0.82 -3.96 4.44
N GLY A 101 0.05 -4.67 5.14
CA GLY A 101 -0.23 -6.01 5.64
C GLY A 101 1.01 -6.91 5.64
N ALA A 102 0.94 -8.01 6.36
CA ALA A 102 2.02 -8.99 6.45
C ALA A 102 2.41 -9.57 5.07
N GLY A 103 3.55 -10.28 5.00
CA GLY A 103 3.94 -11.01 3.79
C GLY A 103 2.82 -11.93 3.29
N GLU A 104 2.65 -12.01 1.98
CA GLU A 104 1.70 -12.95 1.33
C GLU A 104 0.22 -12.77 1.70
N SER A 105 -0.16 -11.62 2.27
CA SER A 105 -1.55 -11.26 2.59
C SER A 105 -2.43 -10.98 1.36
N GLY A 106 -1.85 -10.86 0.16
CA GLY A 106 -2.57 -10.65 -1.09
C GLY A 106 -2.57 -9.23 -1.65
N LYS A 107 -1.70 -8.33 -1.15
CA LYS A 107 -1.55 -6.95 -1.66
C LYS A 107 -1.31 -6.86 -3.16
N SER A 108 -0.28 -7.54 -3.64
CA SER A 108 0.05 -7.54 -5.08
C SER A 108 -1.02 -8.23 -5.92
N THR A 109 -1.72 -9.24 -5.37
CA THR A 109 -2.87 -9.88 -6.04
C THR A 109 -4.03 -8.90 -6.19
N PHE A 110 -4.32 -8.11 -5.16
CA PHE A 110 -5.33 -7.05 -5.24
C PHE A 110 -4.97 -6.02 -6.32
N LEU A 111 -3.71 -5.59 -6.42
CA LEU A 111 -3.29 -4.66 -7.47
C LEU A 111 -3.37 -5.25 -8.89
N LYS A 112 -3.05 -6.54 -9.04
CA LYS A 112 -3.27 -7.25 -10.32
C LYS A 112 -4.76 -7.23 -10.69
N GLN A 113 -5.67 -7.47 -9.73
CA GLN A 113 -7.11 -7.34 -9.97
C GLN A 113 -7.50 -5.92 -10.39
N MET A 114 -6.97 -4.89 -9.73
CA MET A 114 -7.25 -3.50 -10.11
C MET A 114 -6.82 -3.21 -11.55
N ARG A 115 -5.70 -3.76 -12.00
CA ARG A 115 -5.26 -3.70 -13.41
C ARG A 115 -6.26 -4.37 -14.36
N ILE A 116 -6.71 -5.57 -14.01
CA ILE A 116 -7.67 -6.36 -14.80
C ILE A 116 -9.03 -5.66 -14.88
N ILE A 117 -9.57 -5.19 -13.76
CA ILE A 117 -10.91 -4.59 -13.66
C ILE A 117 -10.99 -3.24 -14.38
N HIS A 118 -9.92 -2.45 -14.31
CA HIS A 118 -9.87 -1.11 -14.93
C HIS A 118 -9.21 -1.08 -16.31
N GLY A 119 -9.15 -2.24 -16.98
CA GLY A 119 -8.88 -2.31 -18.42
C GLY A 119 -7.44 -2.00 -18.83
N ARG A 120 -6.47 -2.16 -17.93
CA ARG A 120 -5.05 -2.14 -18.32
C ARG A 120 -4.61 -3.57 -18.59
N GLU A 121 -4.69 -3.97 -19.85
CA GLU A 121 -4.17 -5.27 -20.29
C GLU A 121 -2.65 -5.34 -20.04
N PHE A 122 -2.18 -6.56 -19.77
CA PHE A 122 -0.76 -6.82 -19.61
C PHE A 122 -0.13 -6.86 -21.00
N ASP A 123 0.94 -6.09 -21.20
CA ASP A 123 1.70 -6.13 -22.44
C ASP A 123 2.41 -7.49 -22.59
N GLN A 124 2.81 -7.82 -23.82
CA GLN A 124 3.46 -9.09 -24.11
C GLN A 124 4.72 -9.30 -23.26
N LYS A 125 5.45 -8.22 -22.96
CA LYS A 125 6.61 -8.27 -22.06
C LYS A 125 6.22 -8.68 -20.64
N ALA A 126 5.21 -8.06 -20.03
CA ALA A 126 4.75 -8.47 -18.70
C ALA A 126 4.22 -9.90 -18.69
N LEU A 127 3.52 -10.34 -19.75
CA LEU A 127 3.06 -11.73 -19.87
C LEU A 127 4.22 -12.73 -19.88
N LEU A 128 5.32 -12.41 -20.59
CA LEU A 128 6.52 -13.25 -20.58
C LEU A 128 7.22 -13.26 -19.22
N GLU A 129 7.26 -12.13 -18.51
CA GLU A 129 7.77 -12.06 -17.13
C GLU A 129 6.91 -12.90 -16.16
N PHE A 130 5.58 -12.89 -16.31
CA PHE A 130 4.70 -13.76 -15.54
C PHE A 130 4.91 -15.23 -15.87
N ARG A 131 5.12 -15.58 -17.15
CA ARG A 131 5.41 -16.95 -17.56
C ARG A 131 6.65 -17.49 -16.84
N ALA A 132 7.74 -16.71 -16.84
CA ALA A 132 8.96 -17.07 -16.12
C ALA A 132 8.72 -17.25 -14.62
N THR A 133 7.94 -16.34 -14.01
CA THR A 133 7.58 -16.39 -12.58
C THR A 133 6.76 -17.64 -12.25
N ILE A 134 5.83 -18.04 -13.13
CA ILE A 134 4.98 -19.23 -12.92
C ILE A 134 5.82 -20.50 -12.94
N TYR A 135 6.75 -20.63 -13.89
CA TYR A 135 7.68 -21.75 -13.91
C TYR A 135 8.56 -21.79 -12.65
N GLU A 136 9.05 -20.63 -12.20
CA GLU A 136 9.80 -20.53 -10.95
C GLU A 136 8.94 -20.96 -9.74
N ASN A 137 7.66 -20.58 -9.68
CA ASN A 137 6.75 -20.99 -8.61
C ASN A 137 6.50 -22.50 -8.60
N ILE A 138 6.33 -23.12 -9.77
CA ILE A 138 6.17 -24.57 -9.90
C ILE A 138 7.42 -25.29 -9.38
N LEU A 139 8.61 -24.86 -9.80
CA LEU A 139 9.87 -25.46 -9.37
C LEU A 139 10.16 -25.29 -7.88
N LYS A 140 9.73 -24.16 -7.29
CA LYS A 140 9.93 -23.86 -5.86
C LYS A 140 8.84 -24.42 -4.94
N GLY A 141 7.75 -24.96 -5.47
CA GLY A 141 6.65 -25.44 -4.65
C GLY A 141 5.79 -24.31 -4.05
N GLU A 142 5.54 -23.23 -4.78
CA GLU A 142 4.64 -22.15 -4.37
C GLU A 142 3.31 -22.19 -5.14
N SER A 143 2.16 -22.00 -4.46
CA SER A 143 0.81 -22.11 -5.07
C SER A 143 0.60 -23.43 -5.83
N VAL A 144 1.22 -24.50 -5.34
CA VAL A 144 1.47 -25.74 -6.08
C VAL A 144 0.22 -26.41 -6.61
N LYS A 145 -0.82 -26.52 -5.77
CA LYS A 145 -2.04 -27.26 -6.10
C LYS A 145 -2.60 -26.83 -7.45
N TYR A 146 -2.90 -25.55 -7.62
CA TYR A 146 -3.48 -25.03 -8.86
C TYR A 146 -2.56 -25.25 -10.07
N PHE A 147 -1.26 -24.96 -9.95
CA PHE A 147 -0.35 -25.09 -11.09
C PHE A 147 -0.06 -26.55 -11.46
N LEU A 148 0.02 -27.46 -10.49
CA LEU A 148 0.18 -28.89 -10.76
C LEU A 148 -1.09 -29.50 -11.33
N ASP A 149 -2.28 -29.13 -10.82
CA ASP A 149 -3.56 -29.57 -11.36
C ASP A 149 -3.75 -29.13 -12.83
N ASN A 150 -3.03 -28.10 -13.28
CA ASN A 150 -3.07 -27.56 -14.64
C ASN A 150 -1.75 -27.73 -15.39
N LEU A 151 -0.88 -28.64 -14.95
CA LEU A 151 0.48 -28.77 -15.48
C LEU A 151 0.48 -29.10 -16.98
N ASP A 152 -0.47 -29.91 -17.44
CA ASP A 152 -0.60 -30.28 -18.86
C ASP A 152 -0.81 -29.06 -19.78
N ARG A 153 -1.59 -28.07 -19.31
CA ARG A 153 -1.80 -26.81 -20.05
C ARG A 153 -0.57 -25.90 -19.96
N ILE A 154 0.07 -25.85 -18.79
CA ILE A 154 1.20 -24.95 -18.53
C ILE A 154 2.49 -25.45 -19.20
N GLY A 155 2.64 -26.77 -19.36
CA GLY A 155 3.80 -27.40 -19.99
C GLY A 155 3.81 -27.34 -21.53
N GLN A 156 2.76 -26.81 -22.16
CA GLN A 156 2.71 -26.69 -23.62
C GLN A 156 3.74 -25.66 -24.14
N LEU A 157 4.36 -25.95 -25.29
CA LEU A 157 5.39 -25.09 -25.88
C LEU A 157 4.88 -23.67 -26.22
N ASN A 158 3.59 -23.55 -26.55
CA ASN A 158 2.91 -22.30 -26.87
C ASN A 158 2.15 -21.70 -25.67
N TYR A 159 2.46 -22.12 -24.44
CA TYR A 159 1.80 -21.62 -23.23
C TYR A 159 1.93 -20.10 -23.08
N PHE A 160 0.78 -19.45 -22.91
CA PHE A 160 0.65 -18.07 -22.46
C PHE A 160 -0.17 -18.00 -21.16
N PRO A 161 0.30 -17.23 -20.15
CA PRO A 161 -0.41 -17.13 -18.88
C PRO A 161 -1.82 -16.58 -19.03
N SER A 162 -2.79 -17.29 -18.46
CA SER A 162 -4.15 -16.77 -18.29
C SER A 162 -4.19 -15.69 -17.20
N LYS A 163 -5.29 -14.92 -17.14
CA LYS A 163 -5.52 -13.98 -16.03
C LYS A 163 -5.47 -14.67 -14.66
N GLN A 164 -6.00 -15.90 -14.57
CA GLN A 164 -5.97 -16.70 -13.35
C GLN A 164 -4.55 -17.10 -12.96
N ASP A 165 -3.72 -17.50 -13.95
CA ASP A 165 -2.32 -17.83 -13.72
C ASP A 165 -1.54 -16.62 -13.18
N ILE A 166 -1.78 -15.45 -13.78
CA ILE A 166 -1.16 -14.18 -13.36
C ILE A 166 -1.55 -13.82 -11.93
N LEU A 167 -2.81 -14.00 -11.55
CA LEU A 167 -3.31 -13.72 -10.19
C LEU A 167 -2.67 -14.63 -9.15
N LEU A 168 -2.48 -15.91 -9.48
CA LEU A 168 -1.90 -16.93 -8.58
C LEU A 168 -0.37 -16.96 -8.57
N ALA A 169 0.28 -16.38 -9.58
CA ALA A 169 1.72 -16.23 -9.65
C ALA A 169 2.25 -15.39 -8.47
N ARG A 170 3.21 -15.95 -7.74
CA ARG A 170 3.83 -15.34 -6.55
C ARG A 170 5.19 -14.77 -6.89
N LYS A 171 5.38 -13.51 -6.52
CA LYS A 171 6.67 -12.83 -6.56
C LYS A 171 6.73 -11.91 -5.35
N ALA A 172 7.74 -12.08 -4.50
CA ALA A 172 7.89 -11.25 -3.31
C ALA A 172 8.17 -9.79 -3.73
N THR A 173 7.30 -8.87 -3.35
CA THR A 173 7.52 -7.42 -3.58
C THR A 173 8.69 -6.94 -2.75
N LYS A 174 9.74 -6.47 -3.45
CA LYS A 174 10.90 -5.82 -2.85
C LYS A 174 10.76 -4.31 -3.07
N GLY A 175 10.79 -3.53 -2.00
CA GLY A 175 10.63 -2.08 -2.08
C GLY A 175 9.17 -1.61 -2.20
N ILE A 176 8.99 -0.47 -2.88
CA ILE A 176 7.74 0.27 -3.03
C ILE A 176 7.41 0.32 -4.52
N VAL A 177 6.18 -0.01 -4.88
CA VAL A 177 5.71 0.04 -6.28
C VAL A 177 4.45 0.87 -6.33
N GLU A 178 4.45 1.92 -7.15
CA GLU A 178 3.29 2.78 -7.36
C GLU A 178 2.56 2.40 -8.66
N HIS A 179 1.24 2.43 -8.61
CA HIS A 179 0.37 2.17 -9.75
C HIS A 179 -0.68 3.27 -9.86
N ASP A 180 -0.67 3.97 -10.99
CA ASP A 180 -1.69 4.96 -11.31
C ASP A 180 -2.89 4.30 -11.97
N PHE A 181 -4.10 4.70 -11.58
CA PHE A 181 -5.36 4.27 -12.18
C PHE A 181 -6.25 5.49 -12.38
N ILE A 182 -7.08 5.47 -13.42
CA ILE A 182 -8.12 6.47 -13.62
C ILE A 182 -9.45 5.74 -13.53
N ILE A 183 -10.21 6.00 -12.47
CA ILE A 183 -11.45 5.29 -12.17
C ILE A 183 -12.58 6.31 -12.15
N LYS A 184 -13.52 6.22 -13.10
CA LYS A 184 -14.61 7.18 -13.27
C LYS A 184 -14.13 8.65 -13.27
N LYS A 185 -13.06 8.94 -14.02
CA LYS A 185 -12.38 10.26 -14.14
C LYS A 185 -11.67 10.76 -12.88
N ILE A 186 -11.62 9.97 -11.81
CA ILE A 186 -10.86 10.28 -10.60
C ILE A 186 -9.49 9.59 -10.69
N PRO A 187 -8.38 10.33 -10.54
CA PRO A 187 -7.07 9.71 -10.50
C PRO A 187 -6.84 9.06 -9.15
N PHE A 188 -6.50 7.77 -9.17
CA PHE A 188 -6.09 6.97 -8.03
C PHE A 188 -4.61 6.62 -8.18
N LYS A 189 -3.86 6.73 -7.09
CA LYS A 189 -2.50 6.20 -6.98
C LYS A 189 -2.48 5.15 -5.88
N MET A 190 -2.25 3.91 -6.26
CA MET A 190 -2.12 2.81 -5.31
C MET A 190 -0.67 2.45 -5.08
N VAL A 191 -0.28 2.25 -3.83
CA VAL A 191 1.10 1.98 -3.44
C VAL A 191 1.19 0.57 -2.84
N ASP A 192 1.90 -0.34 -3.51
CA ASP A 192 2.29 -1.65 -2.96
C ASP A 192 3.59 -1.51 -2.18
N VAL A 193 3.66 -2.15 -1.02
CA VAL A 193 4.90 -2.27 -0.26
C VAL A 193 5.15 -3.71 0.15
N GLY A 194 6.43 -4.08 0.25
CA GLY A 194 6.81 -5.39 0.78
C GLY A 194 6.27 -5.60 2.21
N GLY A 195 5.61 -6.74 2.45
CA GLY A 195 5.02 -7.08 3.76
C GLY A 195 5.95 -7.83 4.73
N GLN A 196 7.09 -8.33 4.23
CA GLN A 196 8.12 -9.02 5.01
C GLN A 196 8.81 -8.06 5.97
N ARG A 197 9.31 -8.52 7.13
CA ARG A 197 9.89 -7.64 8.18
C ARG A 197 11.03 -6.80 7.63
N SER A 198 11.88 -7.37 6.77
CA SER A 198 12.99 -6.66 6.11
C SER A 198 12.57 -5.47 5.24
N GLN A 199 11.32 -5.45 4.76
CA GLN A 199 10.80 -4.39 3.90
C GLN A 199 10.02 -3.32 4.68
N ARG A 200 9.59 -3.59 5.92
CA ARG A 200 8.72 -2.67 6.68
C ARG A 200 9.39 -1.36 7.04
N GLN A 201 10.71 -1.36 7.15
CA GLN A 201 11.47 -0.13 7.32
C GLN A 201 11.26 0.85 6.16
N LYS A 202 10.81 0.41 4.97
CA LYS A 202 10.56 1.33 3.84
C LYS A 202 9.17 1.96 3.88
N TRP A 203 8.26 1.50 4.74
CA TRP A 203 6.86 1.96 4.75
C TRP A 203 6.73 3.45 5.06
N PHE A 204 7.63 4.02 5.88
CA PHE A 204 7.57 5.45 6.20
C PHE A 204 7.73 6.35 4.96
N GLN A 205 8.38 5.86 3.90
CA GLN A 205 8.64 6.64 2.68
C GLN A 205 7.35 6.89 1.87
N CYS A 206 6.29 6.13 2.12
CA CYS A 206 5.01 6.27 1.42
C CYS A 206 3.85 6.73 2.32
N PHE A 207 4.12 7.16 3.55
CA PHE A 207 3.09 7.68 4.46
C PHE A 207 2.67 9.12 4.16
N ASP A 208 3.42 9.84 3.33
CA ASP A 208 3.08 11.22 2.99
C ASP A 208 1.92 11.30 1.99
N GLY A 209 0.97 12.20 2.30
CA GLY A 209 -0.19 12.49 1.47
C GLY A 209 -1.15 11.32 1.21
N ILE A 210 -1.16 10.27 2.05
CA ILE A 210 -2.09 9.15 1.84
C ILE A 210 -3.51 9.51 2.25
N THR A 211 -4.46 9.10 1.42
CA THR A 211 -5.89 9.34 1.61
C THR A 211 -6.54 8.18 2.38
N SER A 212 -6.14 6.95 2.08
CA SER A 212 -6.67 5.75 2.72
C SER A 212 -5.64 4.63 2.79
N ILE A 213 -5.76 3.77 3.80
CA ILE A 213 -4.99 2.54 3.95
C ILE A 213 -5.93 1.34 3.76
N LEU A 214 -5.58 0.47 2.82
CA LEU A 214 -6.17 -0.86 2.71
C LEU A 214 -5.26 -1.86 3.43
N PHE A 215 -5.67 -2.28 4.62
CA PHE A 215 -4.91 -3.22 5.43
C PHE A 215 -5.34 -4.66 5.14
N MET A 216 -4.47 -5.44 4.53
CA MET A 216 -4.75 -6.82 4.12
C MET A 216 -4.25 -7.83 5.14
N VAL A 217 -5.13 -8.75 5.50
CA VAL A 217 -4.87 -9.86 6.43
C VAL A 217 -5.17 -11.17 5.72
N SER A 218 -4.26 -12.12 5.85
CA SER A 218 -4.51 -13.49 5.41
C SER A 218 -5.30 -14.23 6.49
N SER A 219 -6.63 -14.35 6.29
CA SER A 219 -7.52 -14.90 7.31
C SER A 219 -7.33 -16.41 7.53
N SER A 220 -6.81 -17.13 6.53
CA SER A 220 -6.57 -18.57 6.56
C SER A 220 -5.26 -18.98 7.27
N GLU A 221 -4.45 -18.04 7.79
CA GLU A 221 -3.11 -18.32 8.33
C GLU A 221 -3.06 -18.39 9.87
N TYR A 222 -4.20 -18.67 10.51
CA TYR A 222 -4.31 -18.75 11.97
C TYR A 222 -3.54 -19.92 12.60
N ASP A 223 -3.21 -20.94 11.81
CA ASP A 223 -2.49 -22.16 12.17
C ASP A 223 -1.01 -22.16 11.72
N GLN A 224 -0.56 -21.08 11.05
CA GLN A 224 0.75 -21.00 10.43
C GLN A 224 1.71 -20.12 11.23
N VAL A 225 3.01 -20.43 11.13
CA VAL A 225 4.10 -19.59 11.65
C VAL A 225 4.76 -18.79 10.54
N LEU A 226 5.38 -17.66 10.88
CA LEU A 226 6.13 -16.85 9.93
C LEU A 226 7.32 -17.64 9.36
N MET A 227 7.55 -17.49 8.06
CA MET A 227 8.70 -18.10 7.40
C MET A 227 10.04 -17.56 7.92
N GLU A 228 10.05 -16.31 8.39
CA GLU A 228 11.27 -15.58 8.79
C GLU A 228 11.83 -16.06 10.15
N ASP A 229 10.99 -16.50 11.08
CA ASP A 229 11.41 -16.91 12.43
C ASP A 229 10.92 -18.30 12.87
N ARG A 230 9.99 -18.92 12.12
CA ARG A 230 9.39 -20.25 12.36
C ARG A 230 8.76 -20.42 13.74
N ARG A 231 8.45 -19.33 14.44
CA ARG A 231 7.91 -19.35 15.81
C ARG A 231 6.66 -18.50 15.94
N THR A 232 6.66 -17.30 15.36
CA THR A 232 5.58 -16.35 15.53
C THR A 232 4.38 -16.74 14.66
N ASN A 233 3.19 -16.82 15.25
CA ASN A 233 1.95 -17.06 14.50
C ASN A 233 1.67 -15.92 13.50
N ARG A 234 1.33 -16.26 12.25
CA ARG A 234 1.16 -15.28 11.16
C ARG A 234 -0.02 -14.32 11.37
N LEU A 235 -1.12 -14.82 11.93
CA LEU A 235 -2.29 -14.00 12.22
C LEU A 235 -2.02 -13.06 13.40
N VAL A 236 -1.31 -13.52 14.44
CA VAL A 236 -0.85 -12.69 15.56
C VAL A 236 0.08 -11.57 15.07
N GLU A 237 1.04 -11.90 14.20
CA GLU A 237 1.90 -10.89 13.58
C GLU A 237 1.07 -9.84 12.82
N SER A 238 0.06 -10.27 12.05
CA SER A 238 -0.84 -9.36 11.33
C SER A 238 -1.61 -8.43 12.28
N MET A 239 -2.07 -8.94 13.43
CA MET A 239 -2.70 -8.14 14.48
C MET A 239 -1.75 -7.12 15.11
N ASN A 240 -0.50 -7.50 15.37
CA ASN A 240 0.50 -6.59 15.93
C ASN A 240 0.86 -5.45 14.97
N ILE A 241 0.97 -5.76 13.67
CA ILE A 241 1.16 -4.74 12.64
C ILE A 241 -0.06 -3.82 12.59
N PHE A 242 -1.28 -4.38 12.57
CA PHE A 242 -2.50 -3.59 12.54
C PHE A 242 -2.61 -2.65 13.74
N GLU A 243 -2.33 -3.14 14.95
CA GLU A 243 -2.29 -2.35 16.18
C GLU A 243 -1.35 -1.14 16.06
N THR A 244 -0.18 -1.34 15.46
CA THR A 244 0.81 -0.28 15.25
C THR A 244 0.29 0.78 14.27
N ILE A 245 -0.34 0.36 13.17
CA ILE A 245 -0.86 1.26 12.14
C ILE A 245 -2.09 2.01 12.64
N VAL A 246 -3.11 1.30 13.12
CA VAL A 246 -4.41 1.90 13.48
C VAL A 246 -4.33 2.88 14.64
N ASN A 247 -3.33 2.75 15.51
CA ASN A 247 -3.12 3.64 16.64
C ASN A 247 -2.05 4.72 16.37
N ASN A 248 -1.51 4.80 15.15
CA ASN A 248 -0.52 5.81 14.80
C ASN A 248 -1.18 7.18 14.59
N LYS A 249 -0.66 8.21 15.27
CA LYS A 249 -1.16 9.59 15.16
C LYS A 249 -1.07 10.15 13.74
N LEU A 250 -0.11 9.71 12.93
CA LEU A 250 0.03 10.11 11.52
C LEU A 250 -1.21 9.75 10.69
N PHE A 251 -2.00 8.76 11.11
CA PHE A 251 -3.16 8.27 10.37
C PHE A 251 -4.50 8.69 10.98
N PHE A 252 -4.51 9.70 11.86
CA PHE A 252 -5.74 10.14 12.52
C PHE A 252 -6.85 10.56 11.54
N ASN A 253 -6.46 11.22 10.44
CA ASN A 253 -7.38 11.65 9.37
C ASN A 253 -7.42 10.69 8.18
N VAL A 254 -6.76 9.53 8.26
CA VAL A 254 -6.69 8.57 7.15
C VAL A 254 -7.77 7.51 7.33
N SER A 255 -8.49 7.20 6.26
CA SER A 255 -9.47 6.12 6.26
C SER A 255 -8.77 4.76 6.24
N ILE A 256 -8.93 3.94 7.29
CA ILE A 256 -8.31 2.61 7.40
C ILE A 256 -9.38 1.54 7.23
N ILE A 257 -9.23 0.72 6.18
CA ILE A 257 -10.17 -0.33 5.83
C ILE A 257 -9.48 -1.69 5.91
N LEU A 258 -10.09 -2.63 6.62
CA LEU A 258 -9.54 -3.96 6.88
C LEU A 258 -10.06 -4.99 5.87
N PHE A 259 -9.17 -5.64 5.13
CA PHE A 259 -9.50 -6.77 4.26
C PHE A 259 -9.07 -8.08 4.90
N LEU A 260 -10.05 -8.91 5.25
CA LEU A 260 -9.85 -10.30 5.65
C LEU A 260 -9.85 -11.16 4.38
N ASN A 261 -8.66 -11.34 3.81
CA ASN A 261 -8.44 -12.00 2.52
C ASN A 261 -8.26 -13.52 2.67
N LYS A 262 -8.26 -14.23 1.54
CA LYS A 262 -8.18 -15.70 1.42
C LYS A 262 -9.37 -16.40 2.08
N MET A 263 -10.57 -15.85 1.88
CA MET A 263 -11.79 -16.38 2.45
C MET A 263 -12.14 -17.77 1.92
N ASP A 264 -11.83 -18.03 0.66
CA ASP A 264 -11.85 -19.35 0.02
C ASP A 264 -11.06 -20.39 0.82
N LEU A 265 -9.82 -20.08 1.18
CA LEU A 265 -8.97 -20.97 1.98
C LEU A 265 -9.44 -21.08 3.43
N LEU A 266 -10.02 -20.01 3.99
CA LEU A 266 -10.59 -20.05 5.34
C LEU A 266 -11.78 -21.03 5.40
N VAL A 267 -12.67 -20.98 4.40
CA VAL A 267 -13.84 -21.88 4.31
C VAL A 267 -13.41 -23.34 4.32
N GLU A 268 -12.38 -23.70 3.54
CA GLU A 268 -11.86 -25.06 3.52
C GLU A 268 -11.21 -25.45 4.86
N LYS A 269 -10.41 -24.54 5.43
CA LYS A 269 -9.62 -24.83 6.63
C LYS A 269 -10.46 -24.95 7.90
N VAL A 270 -11.51 -24.14 8.04
CA VAL A 270 -12.43 -24.19 9.19
C VAL A 270 -13.06 -25.58 9.32
N ARG A 271 -13.24 -26.32 8.21
CA ARG A 271 -13.80 -27.68 8.24
C ARG A 271 -12.86 -28.73 8.87
N SER A 272 -11.55 -28.51 8.84
CA SER A 272 -10.55 -29.51 9.24
C SER A 272 -9.66 -29.08 10.40
N VAL A 273 -9.36 -27.78 10.55
CA VAL A 273 -8.44 -27.25 11.55
C VAL A 273 -9.15 -26.28 12.48
N SER A 274 -9.33 -26.69 13.73
CA SER A 274 -9.95 -25.86 14.78
C SER A 274 -9.07 -24.67 15.18
N ILE A 275 -9.61 -23.45 15.06
CA ILE A 275 -8.94 -22.21 15.48
C ILE A 275 -8.64 -22.19 16.99
N LYS A 276 -9.43 -22.92 17.79
CA LYS A 276 -9.32 -22.97 19.25
C LYS A 276 -7.98 -23.53 19.74
N LYS A 277 -7.30 -24.34 18.90
CA LYS A 277 -5.94 -24.86 19.19
C LYS A 277 -4.89 -23.76 19.22
N TYR A 278 -5.10 -22.67 18.46
CA TYR A 278 -4.16 -21.57 18.31
C TYR A 278 -4.61 -20.32 19.09
N PHE A 279 -5.92 -20.20 19.31
CA PHE A 279 -6.56 -19.08 19.99
C PHE A 279 -7.49 -19.59 21.09
N SER A 280 -6.94 -19.76 22.30
CA SER A 280 -7.66 -20.34 23.45
C SER A 280 -8.77 -19.43 24.02
N ASP A 281 -8.76 -18.14 23.68
CA ASP A 281 -9.80 -17.18 24.03
C ASP A 281 -11.02 -17.24 23.09
N PHE A 282 -10.98 -18.04 22.03
CA PHE A 282 -12.14 -18.29 21.16
C PHE A 282 -13.27 -18.99 21.93
N ARG A 283 -14.49 -18.44 21.82
CA ARG A 283 -15.69 -18.89 22.55
C ARG A 283 -16.85 -19.38 21.66
N GLY A 284 -16.69 -19.39 20.34
CA GLY A 284 -17.70 -19.88 19.39
C GLY A 284 -17.52 -21.34 18.98
N ASP A 285 -18.23 -21.76 17.94
CA ASP A 285 -18.04 -23.05 17.27
C ASP A 285 -16.83 -22.97 16.31
N PRO A 286 -15.76 -23.76 16.52
CA PRO A 286 -14.53 -23.65 15.75
C PRO A 286 -14.66 -24.16 14.30
N HIS A 287 -15.75 -24.84 13.98
CA HIS A 287 -16.04 -25.36 12.63
C HIS A 287 -17.15 -24.58 11.92
N ARG A 288 -17.66 -23.50 12.54
CA ARG A 288 -18.63 -22.59 11.94
C ARG A 288 -17.92 -21.34 11.40
N LEU A 289 -18.01 -21.15 10.08
CA LEU A 289 -17.33 -20.04 9.40
C LEU A 289 -17.69 -18.68 9.98
N GLU A 290 -18.98 -18.42 10.25
CA GLU A 290 -19.44 -17.13 10.78
C GLU A 290 -18.87 -16.81 12.17
N ASP A 291 -18.75 -17.82 13.04
CA ASP A 291 -18.19 -17.64 14.38
C ASP A 291 -16.71 -17.31 14.31
N VAL A 292 -15.98 -17.99 13.42
CA VAL A 292 -14.57 -17.70 13.15
C VAL A 292 -14.42 -16.31 12.53
N GLN A 293 -15.21 -15.95 11.53
CA GLN A 293 -15.20 -14.62 10.91
C GLN A 293 -15.46 -13.50 11.92
N ARG A 294 -16.49 -13.65 12.75
CA ARG A 294 -16.84 -12.69 13.80
C ARG A 294 -15.71 -12.55 14.82
N TYR A 295 -15.10 -13.66 15.23
CA TYR A 295 -13.95 -13.65 16.11
C TYR A 295 -12.76 -12.92 15.49
N LEU A 296 -12.44 -13.17 14.22
CA LEU A 296 -11.34 -12.48 13.53
C LEU A 296 -11.57 -10.96 13.52
N VAL A 297 -12.75 -10.50 13.12
CA VAL A 297 -13.10 -9.07 13.15
C VAL A 297 -12.95 -8.50 14.56
N GLN A 298 -13.44 -9.22 15.58
CA GLN A 298 -13.33 -8.81 16.97
C GLN A 298 -11.86 -8.71 17.43
N CYS A 299 -10.99 -9.62 17.00
CA CYS A 299 -9.57 -9.59 17.32
C CYS A 299 -8.89 -8.32 16.79
N PHE A 300 -9.18 -7.93 15.54
CA PHE A 300 -8.64 -6.68 14.97
C PHE A 300 -9.28 -5.44 15.60
N ASP A 301 -10.59 -5.45 15.84
CA ASP A 301 -11.25 -4.32 16.51
C ASP A 301 -10.72 -4.11 17.94
N ARG A 302 -10.39 -5.20 18.65
CA ARG A 302 -9.79 -5.14 19.99
C ARG A 302 -8.46 -4.39 20.01
N LYS A 303 -7.70 -4.40 18.92
CA LYS A 303 -6.41 -3.69 18.79
C LYS A 303 -6.54 -2.17 18.65
N ARG A 304 -7.76 -1.65 18.44
CA ARG A 304 -8.00 -0.21 18.29
C ARG A 304 -8.18 0.44 19.66
N ARG A 305 -7.42 1.51 19.91
CA ARG A 305 -7.60 2.39 21.08
C ARG A 305 -8.85 3.26 20.93
N ASN A 306 -9.03 3.84 19.74
CA ASN A 306 -10.23 4.63 19.44
C ASN A 306 -11.27 3.77 18.70
N ARG A 307 -12.35 3.43 19.39
CA ARG A 307 -13.49 2.65 18.85
C ARG A 307 -14.75 3.49 18.61
N SER A 308 -14.63 4.82 18.59
CA SER A 308 -15.78 5.69 18.30
C SER A 308 -16.29 5.54 16.86
N LYS A 309 -15.39 5.30 15.91
CA LYS A 309 -15.72 4.97 14.53
C LYS A 309 -15.89 3.45 14.35
N PRO A 310 -16.82 2.97 13.51
CA PRO A 310 -16.91 1.55 13.19
C PRO A 310 -15.64 1.08 12.46
N LEU A 311 -15.28 -0.19 12.63
CA LEU A 311 -14.21 -0.82 11.85
C LEU A 311 -14.75 -1.19 10.46
N PHE A 312 -14.41 -0.38 9.45
CA PHE A 312 -14.71 -0.73 8.06
C PHE A 312 -13.90 -1.97 7.67
N HIS A 313 -14.59 -3.05 7.33
CA HIS A 313 -13.95 -4.30 6.97
C HIS A 313 -14.72 -5.05 5.88
N HIS A 314 -13.99 -5.84 5.10
CA HIS A 314 -14.54 -6.71 4.07
C HIS A 314 -13.87 -8.08 4.10
N PHE A 315 -14.67 -9.12 3.92
CA PHE A 315 -14.17 -10.46 3.62
C PHE A 315 -13.91 -10.56 2.11
N THR A 316 -12.70 -10.93 1.74
CA THR A 316 -12.24 -10.89 0.36
C THR A 316 -11.60 -12.21 -0.08
N THR A 317 -11.73 -12.48 -1.37
CA THR A 317 -10.97 -13.48 -2.08
C THR A 317 -10.26 -12.76 -3.22
N ALA A 318 -9.00 -12.36 -3.02
CA ALA A 318 -8.28 -11.53 -3.99
C ALA A 318 -8.10 -12.19 -5.37
N ILE A 319 -8.27 -13.50 -5.49
CA ILE A 319 -8.23 -14.21 -6.78
C ILE A 319 -9.59 -14.16 -7.52
N ASP A 320 -10.67 -13.77 -6.84
CA ASP A 320 -12.01 -13.60 -7.42
C ASP A 320 -12.20 -12.15 -7.88
N THR A 321 -12.28 -11.96 -9.21
CA THR A 321 -12.42 -10.65 -9.84
C THR A 321 -13.75 -9.96 -9.49
N GLU A 322 -14.85 -10.69 -9.39
CA GLU A 322 -16.17 -10.09 -9.10
C GLU A 322 -16.29 -9.72 -7.63
N ASN A 323 -15.74 -10.53 -6.73
CA ASN A 323 -15.64 -10.17 -5.32
C ASN A 323 -14.85 -8.87 -5.13
N ILE A 324 -13.68 -8.73 -5.78
CA ILE A 324 -12.89 -7.50 -5.69
C ILE A 324 -13.58 -6.31 -6.37
N ARG A 325 -14.28 -6.52 -7.48
CA ARG A 325 -15.06 -5.45 -8.14
C ARG A 325 -16.11 -4.88 -7.19
N PHE A 326 -16.88 -5.74 -6.52
CA PHE A 326 -17.91 -5.32 -5.57
C PHE A 326 -17.33 -4.64 -4.34
N VAL A 327 -16.32 -5.26 -3.71
CA VAL A 327 -15.67 -4.70 -2.51
C VAL A 327 -15.01 -3.36 -2.82
N PHE A 328 -14.30 -3.24 -3.94
CA PHE A 328 -13.68 -1.97 -4.31
C PHE A 328 -14.71 -0.88 -4.61
N HIS A 329 -15.88 -1.22 -5.15
CA HIS A 329 -16.95 -0.25 -5.33
C HIS A 329 -17.41 0.35 -4.00
N ALA A 330 -17.68 -0.50 -3.00
CA ALA A 330 -18.07 -0.08 -1.66
C ALA A 330 -16.98 0.77 -0.98
N VAL A 331 -15.73 0.33 -1.07
CA VAL A 331 -14.56 1.05 -0.54
C VAL A 331 -14.40 2.42 -1.18
N LYS A 332 -14.53 2.50 -2.50
CA LYS A 332 -14.45 3.76 -3.24
C LYS A 332 -15.55 4.72 -2.76
N ASP A 333 -16.76 4.25 -2.48
CA ASP A 333 -17.82 5.12 -1.94
C ASP A 333 -17.50 5.60 -0.51
N THR A 334 -16.98 4.73 0.36
CA THR A 334 -16.52 5.13 1.71
C THR A 334 -15.41 6.18 1.64
N ILE A 335 -14.38 5.93 0.84
CA ILE A 335 -13.24 6.85 0.68
C ILE A 335 -13.73 8.19 0.10
N LEU A 336 -14.55 8.16 -0.95
CA LEU A 336 -15.01 9.40 -1.58
C LEU A 336 -15.98 10.16 -0.67
N GLN A 337 -16.86 9.52 0.09
CA GLN A 337 -17.77 10.22 1.01
C GLN A 337 -17.02 10.93 2.15
N GLU A 338 -15.99 10.29 2.72
CA GLU A 338 -15.17 10.91 3.75
C GLU A 338 -14.35 12.09 3.20
N ASN A 339 -13.80 11.95 1.99
CA ASN A 339 -12.97 12.99 1.37
C ASN A 339 -13.77 14.09 0.66
N LEU A 340 -14.99 13.81 0.19
CA LEU A 340 -15.85 14.81 -0.47
C LEU A 340 -16.26 15.93 0.49
N LYS A 341 -16.39 15.64 1.79
CA LYS A 341 -16.61 16.70 2.79
C LYS A 341 -15.45 17.70 2.79
N ASP A 342 -14.21 17.22 2.69
CA ASP A 342 -13.01 18.07 2.65
C ASP A 342 -12.75 18.70 1.26
N ILE A 343 -13.27 18.09 0.19
CA ILE A 343 -13.13 18.56 -1.20
C ILE A 343 -14.23 19.56 -1.61
N MET A 344 -15.44 19.48 -1.03
CA MET A 344 -16.57 20.36 -1.36
C MET A 344 -16.73 21.57 -0.43
N LEU A 345 -16.10 21.57 0.76
CA LEU A 345 -16.16 22.70 1.72
C LEU A 345 -15.07 23.77 1.50
N GLN A 346 -14.32 23.73 0.40
CA GLN A 346 -13.25 24.70 0.06
C GLN A 346 -13.12 24.85 -1.46
#